data_AF-A0A2H0ML38-F1
#
_entry.id   AF-A0A2H0ML38-F1
#
_cell.length_a   1.000
_cell.length_b   1.000
_cell.length_c   1.000
_cell.angle_alpha   90.00
_cell.angle_beta   90.00
_cell.angle_gamma   90.00
#
_symmetry.space_group_name_H-M   'P 1'
#
loop_
_entity.id
_entity.type
_entity.pdbx_description
1 polymer ?
#
loop_
_entity_poly.entity_id
_entity_poly.type
_entity_poly.pdbx_seq_one_letter_code
_entity_poly.pdbx_strand_id
1 'polypeptide(L)'
;MAWKLLFLGFILTGLPACAKPDLIKAFNGNFTPEKNNILIQDYCRSCHIHKEFDPARHLAEIPRDYRTKIFRNAQECRDCHYVEKDWYYGELKRKTRRPQAANKGRYQAREKDRGEKREKN
;
A
#
# COMPACT_ATOMS: atom_id res chain seq x y z
N MET A 1 -59.67 16.21 -5.38
CA MET A 1 -58.59 16.84 -4.59
C MET A 1 -58.04 15.83 -3.62
N ALA A 2 -56.76 15.99 -3.27
CA ALA A 2 -55.97 15.25 -2.28
C ALA A 2 -55.42 13.89 -2.77
N TRP A 3 -54.13 13.78 -3.07
CA TRP A 3 -52.97 13.69 -2.15
C TRP A 3 -52.61 12.18 -2.04
N LYS A 4 -51.53 11.63 -2.62
CA LYS A 4 -50.13 11.74 -2.20
C LYS A 4 -49.30 10.90 -3.18
N LEU A 5 -48.46 11.57 -3.97
CA LEU A 5 -47.33 10.96 -4.66
C LEU A 5 -46.47 10.26 -3.61
N LEU A 6 -46.39 8.93 -3.67
CA LEU A 6 -45.52 8.15 -2.81
C LEU A 6 -44.07 8.45 -3.18
N PHE A 7 -43.42 9.16 -2.27
CA PHE A 7 -42.02 9.56 -2.31
C PHE A 7 -41.09 8.35 -2.37
N LEU A 8 -40.14 8.45 -3.30
CA LEU A 8 -38.73 8.07 -3.17
C LEU A 8 -38.37 7.17 -1.98
N GLY A 9 -38.11 5.91 -2.27
CA GLY A 9 -37.45 4.96 -1.38
C GLY A 9 -36.19 4.37 -2.00
N PHE A 10 -35.42 5.13 -2.79
CA PHE A 10 -34.07 4.71 -3.18
C PHE A 10 -33.11 5.08 -2.04
N ILE A 11 -33.15 4.30 -0.96
CA ILE A 11 -32.07 4.30 0.01
C ILE A 11 -30.90 3.62 -0.69
N LEU A 12 -30.12 4.45 -1.38
CA LEU A 12 -28.77 4.16 -1.83
C LEU A 12 -28.01 3.62 -0.61
N THR A 13 -27.87 2.30 -0.52
CA THR A 13 -26.94 1.67 0.41
C THR A 13 -25.53 2.02 -0.07
N GLY A 14 -25.10 3.25 0.25
CA GLY A 14 -23.71 3.63 0.15
C GLY A 14 -22.96 2.74 1.14
N LEU A 15 -22.40 1.64 0.64
CA LEU A 15 -21.39 0.89 1.37
C LEU A 15 -20.37 1.93 1.85
N PRO A 16 -20.09 2.03 3.16
CA PRO A 16 -19.10 2.98 3.64
C PRO A 16 -17.82 2.67 2.88
N ALA A 17 -17.35 3.63 2.09
CA ALA A 17 -16.04 3.56 1.46
C ALA A 17 -15.08 3.16 2.59
N CYS A 18 -14.55 1.94 2.54
CA CYS A 18 -13.71 1.38 3.58
C CYS A 18 -12.40 2.18 3.63
N ALA A 19 -12.44 3.34 4.27
CA ALA A 19 -11.24 4.05 4.66
C ALA A 19 -10.48 3.09 5.57
N LYS A 20 -9.30 2.63 5.12
CA LYS A 20 -8.39 1.81 5.91
C LYS A 20 -7.29 2.72 6.47
N PRO A 21 -7.58 3.60 7.47
CA PRO A 21 -6.60 4.57 7.97
C PRO A 21 -5.34 3.88 8.49
N ASP A 22 -5.48 2.69 9.08
CA ASP A 22 -4.35 1.92 9.59
C ASP A 22 -3.48 1.34 8.47
N LEU A 23 -4.04 1.06 7.30
CA LEU A 23 -3.25 0.65 6.14
C LEU A 23 -2.39 1.81 5.64
N ILE A 24 -2.95 3.03 5.57
CA ILE A 24 -2.19 4.22 5.19
C ILE A 24 -1.08 4.48 6.20
N LYS A 25 -1.38 4.42 7.50
CA LYS A 25 -0.40 4.54 8.59
C LYS A 25 0.70 3.49 8.48
N ALA A 26 0.37 2.23 8.15
CA ALA A 26 1.34 1.17 7.94
C ALA A 26 2.27 1.46 6.75
N PHE A 27 1.71 1.89 5.61
CA PHE A 27 2.51 2.33 4.46
C PHE A 27 3.34 3.59 4.74
N ASN A 28 2.94 4.42 5.71
CA ASN A 28 3.68 5.58 6.18
C ASN A 28 4.68 5.29 7.31
N GLY A 29 4.64 4.09 7.89
CA GLY A 29 5.63 3.64 8.87
C GLY A 29 5.33 4.04 10.30
N ASN A 30 4.06 4.28 10.58
CA ASN A 30 3.65 4.83 11.87
C ASN A 30 3.55 3.74 12.95
N PHE A 31 3.87 2.49 12.62
CA PHE A 31 3.98 1.36 13.55
C PHE A 31 5.37 0.70 13.46
N THR A 32 5.61 -0.29 14.31
CA THR A 32 6.84 -1.11 14.23
C THR A 32 6.95 -1.81 12.87
N PRO A 33 8.16 -2.16 12.39
CA PRO A 33 8.35 -2.82 11.11
C PRO A 33 7.51 -4.11 10.96
N GLU A 34 7.39 -4.88 12.02
CA GLU A 34 6.61 -6.12 12.08
C GLU A 34 5.12 -5.82 11.86
N LYS A 35 4.58 -4.86 12.62
CA LYS A 35 3.16 -4.46 12.51
C LYS A 35 2.84 -3.83 11.16
N ASN A 36 3.74 -3.00 10.61
CA ASN A 36 3.58 -2.46 9.26
C ASN A 36 3.49 -3.60 8.23
N ASN A 37 4.40 -4.56 8.32
CA ASN A 37 4.42 -5.70 7.41
C ASN A 37 3.17 -6.55 7.50
N ILE A 38 2.71 -6.92 8.70
CA ILE A 38 1.48 -7.70 8.89
C ILE A 38 0.28 -6.99 8.22
N LEU A 39 0.06 -5.72 8.54
CA LEU A 39 -1.06 -4.95 7.99
C LEU A 39 -1.02 -4.83 6.46
N ILE A 40 0.18 -4.64 5.89
CA ILE A 40 0.35 -4.55 4.43
C ILE A 40 0.18 -5.92 3.77
N GLN A 41 0.70 -6.99 4.38
CA GLN A 41 0.56 -8.36 3.86
C GLN A 41 -0.90 -8.81 3.85
N ASP A 42 -1.66 -8.52 4.90
CA ASP A 42 -3.09 -8.81 4.98
C ASP A 42 -3.86 -8.06 3.89
N TYR A 43 -3.52 -6.79 3.67
CA TYR A 43 -4.07 -6.04 2.53
C TYR A 43 -3.72 -6.67 1.18
N CYS A 44 -2.47 -7.09 0.97
CA CYS A 44 -2.08 -7.77 -0.27
C CYS A 44 -2.89 -9.05 -0.47
N ARG A 45 -2.98 -9.91 0.55
CA ARG A 45 -3.74 -11.18 0.51
C ARG A 45 -5.24 -11.00 0.35
N SER A 46 -5.78 -9.83 0.72
CA SER A 46 -7.20 -9.51 0.46
C SER A 46 -7.52 -9.37 -1.04
N CYS A 47 -6.52 -9.14 -1.90
CA CYS A 47 -6.71 -9.17 -3.35
C CYS A 47 -6.72 -10.62 -3.86
N HIS A 48 -7.71 -10.97 -4.68
CA HIS A 48 -7.85 -12.34 -5.21
C HIS A 48 -6.59 -12.88 -5.90
N ILE A 49 -5.88 -12.04 -6.65
CA ILE A 49 -4.62 -12.40 -7.35
C ILE A 49 -3.44 -12.70 -6.42
N HIS A 50 -3.54 -12.39 -5.12
CA HIS A 50 -2.47 -12.53 -4.14
C HIS A 50 -2.90 -13.38 -2.94
N LYS A 51 -3.98 -14.16 -3.04
CA LYS A 51 -4.47 -14.99 -1.93
C LYS A 51 -3.39 -15.94 -1.41
N GLU A 52 -2.61 -16.53 -2.32
CA GLU A 52 -1.48 -17.42 -2.03
C GLU A 52 -0.14 -16.68 -1.88
N PHE A 53 -0.19 -15.38 -1.54
CA PHE A 53 1.03 -14.57 -1.41
C PHE A 53 1.87 -15.01 -0.21
N ASP A 54 3.09 -15.47 -0.52
CA ASP A 54 4.16 -15.72 0.43
C ASP A 54 5.11 -14.50 0.51
N PRO A 55 5.05 -13.71 1.60
CA PRO A 55 5.92 -12.55 1.79
C PRO A 55 7.38 -12.91 1.98
N ALA A 56 7.70 -14.06 2.57
CA ALA A 56 9.08 -14.46 2.83
C ALA A 56 9.78 -14.80 1.51
N ARG A 57 9.12 -15.60 0.67
CA ARG A 57 9.60 -15.87 -0.69
C ARG A 57 9.71 -14.59 -1.52
N HIS A 58 8.70 -13.72 -1.46
CA HIS A 58 8.72 -12.47 -2.21
C HIS A 58 9.92 -11.57 -1.84
N LEU A 59 10.23 -11.44 -0.54
CA LEU A 59 11.39 -10.68 -0.06
C LEU A 59 12.73 -11.38 -0.34
N ALA A 60 12.75 -12.70 -0.54
CA ALA A 60 13.96 -13.41 -0.93
C ALA A 60 14.31 -13.22 -2.41
N GLU A 61 13.31 -13.08 -3.29
CA GLU A 61 13.49 -13.06 -4.75
C GLU A 61 13.56 -11.63 -5.31
N ILE A 62 12.53 -10.82 -5.07
CA ILE A 62 12.30 -9.54 -5.76
C ILE A 62 13.37 -8.48 -5.47
N PRO A 63 13.88 -8.31 -4.23
CA PRO A 63 14.93 -7.33 -3.95
C PRO A 63 16.21 -7.50 -4.79
N ARG A 64 16.49 -8.71 -5.28
CA ARG A 64 17.69 -9.00 -6.08
C ARG A 64 17.70 -8.28 -7.43
N ASP A 65 16.54 -7.90 -7.95
CA ASP A 65 16.40 -7.16 -9.20
C ASP A 65 16.80 -5.68 -9.07
N TYR A 66 16.94 -5.18 -7.85
CA TYR A 66 17.30 -3.80 -7.57
C TYR A 66 18.82 -3.63 -7.49
N ARG A 67 19.31 -2.50 -8.03
CA ARG A 67 20.71 -2.07 -7.95
C ARG A 67 20.99 -1.28 -6.69
N THR A 68 20.03 -0.49 -6.22
CA THR A 68 20.20 0.37 -5.06
C THR A 68 20.04 -0.42 -3.75
N LYS A 69 20.91 -0.14 -2.78
CA LYS A 69 21.00 -0.91 -1.52
C LYS A 69 19.70 -0.92 -0.74
N ILE A 70 18.93 0.17 -0.78
CA ILE A 70 17.71 0.32 0.02
C ILE A 70 16.61 -0.64 -0.41
N PHE A 71 16.40 -0.78 -1.73
CA PHE A 71 15.43 -1.73 -2.25
C PHE A 71 15.99 -3.16 -2.25
N ARG A 72 17.29 -3.33 -2.48
CA ARG A 72 17.96 -4.64 -2.42
C ARG A 72 17.95 -5.28 -1.03
N ASN A 73 18.02 -4.44 0.00
CA ASN A 73 17.96 -4.85 1.40
C ASN A 73 16.61 -4.46 2.01
N ALA A 74 15.53 -4.50 1.22
CA ALA A 74 14.19 -4.24 1.70
C ALA A 74 13.81 -5.28 2.77
N GLN A 75 13.34 -4.79 3.92
CA GLN A 75 12.83 -5.63 5.01
C GLN A 75 11.34 -5.42 5.21
N GLU A 76 10.80 -4.30 4.71
CA GLU A 76 9.38 -4.02 4.76
C GLU A 76 8.77 -3.93 3.37
N CYS A 77 7.51 -4.35 3.25
CA CYS A 77 6.74 -4.25 2.01
C CYS A 77 6.69 -2.80 1.50
N ARG A 78 6.63 -1.84 2.42
CA ARG A 78 6.60 -0.40 2.12
C ARG A 78 7.90 0.18 1.58
N ASP A 79 9.02 -0.55 1.65
CA ASP A 79 10.27 -0.11 1.02
C ASP A 79 10.06 0.00 -0.49
N CYS A 80 9.48 -1.04 -1.09
CA CYS A 80 9.21 -1.09 -2.53
C CYS A 80 7.79 -0.63 -2.88
N HIS A 81 6.82 -0.78 -1.98
CA HIS A 81 5.42 -0.45 -2.23
C HIS A 81 4.94 0.81 -1.52
N TYR A 82 3.90 1.41 -2.06
CA TYR A 82 3.19 2.54 -1.46
C TYR A 82 1.75 2.54 -1.91
N VAL A 83 0.90 3.32 -1.25
CA VAL A 83 -0.50 3.49 -1.64
C VAL A 83 -0.76 4.94 -2.02
N GLU A 84 -1.61 5.11 -3.02
CA GLU A 84 -2.20 6.39 -3.38
C GLU A 84 -3.72 6.27 -3.24
N LYS A 85 -4.38 7.34 -2.81
CA LYS A 85 -5.84 7.38 -2.79
C LYS A 85 -6.34 7.68 -4.20
N ASP A 86 -7.19 6.82 -4.73
CA ASP A 86 -8.00 7.14 -5.88
C ASP A 86 -9.13 8.06 -5.44
N TRP A 87 -9.00 9.31 -5.82
CA TRP A 87 -9.94 10.41 -5.59
C TRP A 87 -11.34 10.12 -6.16
N TYR A 88 -11.40 9.42 -7.29
CA TYR A 88 -12.63 9.20 -8.04
C TYR A 88 -13.43 8.03 -7.48
N TYR A 89 -12.75 6.94 -7.10
CA TYR A 89 -13.40 5.73 -6.55
C TYR A 89 -13.32 5.63 -5.02
N GLY A 90 -12.57 6.52 -4.36
CA GLY A 90 -12.34 6.48 -2.91
C GLY A 90 -11.45 5.31 -2.45
N GLU A 91 -10.90 4.53 -3.39
CA GLU A 91 -10.14 3.31 -3.12
C GLU A 91 -8.64 3.58 -2.94
N LEU A 92 -7.97 2.76 -2.14
CA LEU A 92 -6.51 2.78 -2.05
C LEU A 92 -5.90 1.94 -3.18
N LYS A 93 -5.10 2.58 -4.02
CA LYS A 93 -4.34 1.92 -5.09
C LYS A 93 -2.90 1.69 -4.66
N ARG A 94 -2.51 0.42 -4.54
CA ARG A 94 -1.11 0.05 -4.33
C ARG A 94 -0.29 0.32 -5.59
N LYS A 95 0.86 0.97 -5.40
CA LYS A 95 1.88 1.21 -6.41
C LYS A 95 3.19 0.54 -6.00
N THR A 96 4.08 0.38 -6.97
CA THR A 96 5.39 -0.25 -6.78
C THR A 96 6.46 0.62 -7.38
N ARG A 97 7.52 0.87 -6.61
CA ARG A 97 8.77 1.44 -7.08
C ARG A 97 9.52 0.38 -7.87
N ARG A 98 9.10 0.11 -9.10
CA ARG A 98 9.57 -1.06 -9.87
C ARG A 98 11.10 -1.03 -10.10
N PRO A 99 11.77 -2.19 -10.19
CA PRO A 99 13.22 -2.27 -10.40
C PRO A 99 13.69 -1.43 -11.60
N GLN A 100 12.96 -1.46 -12.71
CA GLN A 100 13.34 -0.73 -13.93
C GLN A 100 13.38 0.80 -13.72
N ALA A 101 12.51 1.34 -12.87
CA ALA A 101 12.46 2.76 -12.54
C ALA A 101 13.46 3.11 -11.43
N ALA A 102 13.54 2.28 -10.38
CA ALA A 102 14.46 2.44 -9.27
C ALA A 102 15.92 2.38 -9.71
N ASN A 103 16.28 1.44 -10.59
CA ASN A 103 17.64 1.28 -11.13
C ASN A 103 18.06 2.44 -12.05
N LYS A 104 17.10 3.28 -12.48
CA LYS A 104 17.33 4.54 -13.21
C LYS A 104 17.34 5.77 -12.29
N GLY A 105 17.31 5.57 -10.96
CA GLY A 105 17.36 6.66 -9.98
C GLY A 105 16.06 7.45 -9.81
N ARG A 106 14.90 6.94 -10.28
CA ARG A 106 13.64 7.69 -10.21
C ARG A 106 13.07 7.90 -8.79
N TYR A 107 13.70 7.33 -7.77
CA TYR A 107 13.23 7.38 -6.39
C TYR A 107 14.27 7.90 -5.38
N GLN A 108 15.23 8.72 -5.82
CA GLN A 108 16.31 9.27 -4.97
C GLN A 108 15.83 9.94 -3.68
N ALA A 109 14.71 10.68 -3.70
CA ALA A 109 14.15 11.30 -2.49
C ALA A 109 13.75 10.27 -1.42
N ARG A 110 13.15 9.14 -1.86
CA ARG A 110 12.81 8.03 -0.97
C ARG A 110 14.06 7.31 -0.47
N GLU A 111 15.05 7.16 -1.33
CA GLU A 111 16.33 6.55 -0.96
C GLU A 111 17.00 7.38 0.15
N LYS A 112 17.03 8.71 0.03
CA LYS A 112 17.55 9.59 1.08
C LYS A 112 16.79 9.46 2.40
N ASP A 113 15.46 9.61 2.38
CA ASP A 113 14.62 9.51 3.60
C ASP A 113 14.78 8.16 4.33
N ARG A 114 14.82 7.05 3.57
CA ARG A 114 14.94 5.72 4.17
C ARG A 114 16.36 5.42 4.65
N GLY A 115 17.39 5.91 3.94
CA GLY A 115 18.79 5.81 4.34
C GLY A 115 19.04 6.50 5.68
N GLU A 116 18.64 7.77 5.80
CA GLU A 116 18.79 8.54 7.03
C GLU A 116 18.04 7.92 8.22
N LYS A 117 16.88 7.29 7.99
CA LYS A 117 16.12 6.60 9.05
C LYS A 117 16.76 5.28 9.49
N ARG A 118 17.48 4.58 8.59
CA ARG A 118 18.17 3.33 8.94
C ARG A 118 19.50 3.57 9.64
N GLU A 119 20.15 4.72 9.43
CA GLU A 119 21.38 5.08 10.15
C GLU A 119 21.13 5.51 11.60
N LYS A 120 19.88 5.88 11.93
CA LYS A 120 19.49 6.36 13.27
C LYS A 120 18.89 5.28 14.17
N ASN A 121 18.61 4.10 13.63
CA ASN A 121 18.06 2.94 14.33
C ASN A 121 19.14 1.88 14.49
#